data_AF-A0A1V9FW11-F1
#
_entry.id   AF-A0A1V9FW11-F1
#
_cell.length_a   1.000
_cell.length_b   1.000
_cell.length_c   1.000
_cell.angle_alpha   90.00
_cell.angle_beta   90.00
_cell.angle_gamma   90.00
#
_symmetry.space_group_name_H-M   'P 1'
#
loop_
_entity.id
_entity.type
_entity.pdbx_description
1 polymer ?
#
loop_
_entity_poly.entity_id
_entity_poly.type
_entity_poly.pdbx_seq_one_letter_code
_entity_poly.pdbx_strand_id
1 'polypeptide(L)'
;MKKTFIYQVWLHNRKLCYLLIAFCVVTGITNLLGDEVTPFFVWGMYSEKIKPVQQYEVLKTTINDSMVVDPYAYHTTDTRFYLIAPVAWYKKIKDNNNLDPTISFLQSKLHGHYENIRFLEPSVFNMPARQQEFLSWYARYLQQVTNTPVHSLRIDVVKAHYTSHDLVTDSVYLFEKWEKP
;
A
#
# COMPACT_ATOMS: atom_id res chain seq x y z
N MET A 1 -10.22 -0.17 43.85
CA MET A 1 -9.02 -0.60 43.08
C MET A 1 -8.88 -2.12 42.93
N LYS A 2 -9.30 -2.98 43.89
CA LYS A 2 -9.11 -4.44 43.82
C LYS A 2 -9.86 -5.20 42.69
N LYS A 3 -10.61 -4.51 41.84
CA LYS A 3 -11.41 -5.09 40.73
C LYS A 3 -10.99 -4.58 39.34
N THR A 4 -9.93 -3.79 39.23
CA THR A 4 -9.48 -3.33 37.90
C THR A 4 -8.77 -4.45 37.16
N PHE A 5 -8.89 -4.47 35.84
CA PHE A 5 -8.24 -5.45 34.97
C PHE A 5 -6.72 -5.52 35.24
N ILE A 6 -6.04 -4.37 35.29
CA ILE A 6 -4.60 -4.29 35.57
C ILE A 6 -4.25 -4.87 36.94
N TYR A 7 -5.07 -4.65 37.97
CA TYR A 7 -4.84 -5.23 39.29
C TYR A 7 -5.01 -6.75 39.30
N GLN A 8 -5.98 -7.28 38.56
CA GLN A 8 -6.16 -8.73 38.40
C GLN A 8 -4.98 -9.37 37.64
N VAL A 9 -4.51 -8.72 36.57
CA VAL A 9 -3.32 -9.17 35.82
C VAL A 9 -2.08 -9.10 36.71
N TRP A 10 -1.91 -8.06 37.53
CA TRP A 10 -0.79 -7.96 38.48
C TRP A 10 -0.73 -9.13 39.47
N LEU A 11 -1.89 -9.53 40.01
CA LEU A 11 -1.97 -10.65 40.95
C LEU A 11 -1.65 -12.00 40.27
N HIS A 12 -1.98 -12.16 38.99
CA HIS A 12 -1.79 -13.42 38.27
C HIS A 12 -0.41 -13.51 37.59
N ASN A 13 0.04 -12.45 36.92
CA ASN A 13 1.31 -12.38 36.19
C ASN A 13 1.86 -10.93 36.13
N ARG A 14 2.81 -10.63 37.01
CA ARG A 14 3.45 -9.31 37.09
C ARG A 14 4.20 -8.91 35.82
N LYS A 15 4.85 -9.87 35.13
CA LYS A 15 5.58 -9.59 33.87
C LYS A 15 4.62 -9.10 32.78
N LEU A 16 3.49 -9.79 32.63
CA LEU A 16 2.44 -9.38 31.68
C LEU A 16 1.86 -8.02 32.06
N CYS A 17 1.64 -7.76 33.36
CA CYS A 17 1.18 -6.45 33.83
C CYS A 17 2.13 -5.32 33.42
N TYR A 18 3.45 -5.52 33.59
CA TYR A 18 4.44 -4.53 33.18
C TYR A 18 4.47 -4.33 31.66
N LEU A 19 4.36 -5.40 30.87
CA LEU A 19 4.28 -5.30 29.40
C LEU A 19 3.06 -4.50 28.93
N LEU A 20 1.88 -4.72 29.54
CA LEU A 20 0.66 -3.98 29.21
C LEU A 20 0.79 -2.49 29.57
N ILE A 21 1.32 -2.19 30.77
CA ILE A 21 1.55 -0.80 31.18
C ILE A 21 2.55 -0.13 30.24
N ALA A 22 3.66 -0.78 29.94
CA ALA A 22 4.66 -0.27 29.00
C ALA A 22 4.04 -0.04 27.60
N PHE A 23 3.26 -0.98 27.08
CA PHE A 23 2.55 -0.85 25.81
C PHE A 23 1.62 0.37 25.82
N CYS A 24 0.81 0.57 26.86
CA CYS A 24 -0.07 1.73 26.99
C CYS A 24 0.70 3.06 27.06
N VAL A 25 1.78 3.10 27.85
CA VAL A 25 2.62 4.30 28.00
C VAL A 25 3.30 4.65 26.68
N VAL A 26 3.92 3.67 26.02
CA VAL A 26 4.57 3.89 24.72
C VAL A 26 3.55 4.31 23.67
N THR A 27 2.37 3.67 23.62
CA THR A 27 1.28 4.08 22.72
C THR A 27 0.83 5.52 22.98
N GLY A 28 0.72 5.94 24.24
CA GLY A 28 0.39 7.31 24.60
C GLY A 28 1.46 8.30 24.14
N ILE A 29 2.73 7.99 24.35
CA ILE A 29 3.87 8.81 23.92
C ILE A 29 3.91 8.91 22.39
N THR A 30 3.77 7.81 21.65
CA THR A 30 3.81 7.83 20.18
C THR A 30 2.62 8.57 19.58
N ASN A 31 1.44 8.48 20.18
CA ASN A 31 0.28 9.29 19.79
C ASN A 31 0.55 10.79 19.98
N LEU A 32 1.15 11.19 21.11
CA LEU A 32 1.47 12.60 21.39
C LEU A 32 2.56 13.14 20.47
N LEU A 33 3.55 12.32 20.13
CA LEU A 33 4.63 12.67 19.21
C LEU A 33 4.19 12.65 17.74
N GLY A 34 3.05 12.03 17.42
CA GLY A 34 2.61 11.82 16.04
C GLY A 34 3.57 10.94 15.25
N ASP A 35 4.21 9.96 15.90
CA ASP A 35 5.19 9.09 15.26
C ASP A 35 4.52 7.92 14.52
N GLU A 36 4.24 8.18 13.25
CA GLU A 36 3.54 7.32 12.30
C GLU A 36 4.36 6.08 11.88
N VAL A 37 5.62 5.97 12.31
CA VAL A 37 6.54 4.89 11.93
C VAL A 37 6.46 3.70 12.91
N THR A 38 5.78 3.86 14.04
CA THR A 38 5.75 2.86 15.11
C THR A 38 4.61 1.84 14.93
N PRO A 39 4.73 0.62 15.47
CA PRO A 39 3.63 -0.36 15.49
C PRO A 39 2.49 0.04 16.47
N PHE A 40 2.56 1.21 17.08
CA PHE A 40 1.54 1.72 17.98
C PHE A 40 0.57 2.61 17.21
N PHE A 41 -0.73 2.38 17.40
CA PHE A 41 -1.77 3.11 16.69
C PHE A 41 -1.70 4.60 16.99
N VAL A 42 -1.27 5.42 16.02
CA VAL A 42 -1.40 6.87 16.04
C VAL A 42 -2.78 7.22 15.48
N TRP A 43 -3.75 7.48 16.35
CA TRP A 43 -5.15 7.71 15.95
C TRP A 43 -5.34 9.00 15.15
N GLY A 44 -4.42 9.96 15.30
CA GLY A 44 -4.42 11.22 14.56
C GLY A 44 -4.40 11.05 13.04
N MET A 45 -3.70 10.01 12.53
CA MET A 45 -3.59 9.72 11.09
C MET A 45 -4.94 9.45 10.41
N TYR A 46 -5.90 8.91 11.16
CA TYR A 46 -7.23 8.58 10.65
C TYR A 46 -8.23 9.75 10.74
N SER A 47 -7.80 10.88 11.30
CA SER A 47 -8.62 12.09 11.48
C SER A 47 -8.28 13.22 10.51
N GLU A 48 -7.30 13.01 9.63
CA GLU A 48 -6.98 13.99 8.59
C GLU A 48 -8.18 14.18 7.65
N LYS A 49 -8.58 15.44 7.48
CA LYS A 49 -9.64 15.79 6.53
C LYS A 49 -9.15 15.44 5.13
N ILE A 50 -9.79 14.46 4.51
CA ILE A 50 -9.56 14.13 3.10
C ILE A 50 -9.81 15.41 2.30
N LYS A 51 -8.74 15.93 1.67
CA LYS A 51 -8.86 17.07 0.77
C LYS A 51 -9.64 16.63 -0.46
N PRO A 52 -10.60 17.43 -0.96
CA PRO A 52 -11.32 17.08 -2.17
C PRO A 52 -10.32 16.94 -3.33
N VAL A 53 -10.27 15.74 -3.90
CA VAL A 53 -9.42 15.42 -5.04
C VAL A 53 -10.15 15.87 -6.30
N GLN A 54 -9.59 16.85 -7.01
CA GLN A 54 -10.18 17.36 -8.25
C GLN A 54 -9.99 16.40 -9.43
N GLN A 55 -8.93 15.57 -9.41
CA GLN A 55 -8.59 14.65 -10.49
C GLN A 55 -8.07 13.33 -9.93
N TYR A 56 -8.57 12.23 -10.46
CA TYR A 56 -8.27 10.85 -10.10
C TYR A 56 -7.43 10.20 -11.18
N GLU A 57 -6.46 9.39 -10.76
CA GLU A 57 -5.74 8.48 -11.66
C GLU A 57 -6.31 7.06 -11.47
N VAL A 58 -6.89 6.52 -12.54
CA VAL A 58 -7.39 5.15 -12.59
C VAL A 58 -6.46 4.33 -13.47
N LEU A 59 -6.03 3.18 -12.97
CA LEU A 59 -5.16 2.27 -13.71
C LEU A 59 -6.02 1.25 -14.45
N LYS A 60 -5.93 1.28 -15.78
CA LYS A 60 -6.62 0.35 -16.66
C LYS A 60 -5.62 -0.67 -17.17
N THR A 61 -5.88 -1.95 -16.91
CA THR A 61 -5.08 -3.06 -17.45
C THR A 61 -5.82 -3.71 -18.61
N THR A 62 -5.15 -3.91 -19.74
CA THR A 62 -5.64 -4.64 -20.91
C THR A 62 -4.73 -5.84 -21.19
N ILE A 63 -5.33 -7.02 -21.35
CA ILE A 63 -4.65 -8.29 -21.67
C ILE A 63 -4.84 -8.59 -23.16
N ASN A 64 -3.75 -8.98 -23.84
CA ASN A 64 -3.77 -9.39 -25.25
C ASN A 64 -4.53 -8.40 -26.16
N ASP A 65 -4.34 -7.10 -25.91
CA ASP A 65 -4.94 -5.96 -26.62
C ASP A 65 -6.49 -5.90 -26.68
N SER A 66 -7.19 -6.82 -26.02
CA SER A 66 -8.64 -7.01 -26.21
C SER A 66 -9.42 -7.11 -24.90
N MET A 67 -8.85 -7.72 -23.87
CA MET A 67 -9.57 -7.95 -22.62
C MET A 67 -9.19 -6.90 -21.57
N VAL A 68 -10.12 -5.99 -21.27
CA VAL A 68 -9.96 -5.05 -20.17
C VAL A 68 -10.23 -5.77 -18.84
N VAL A 69 -9.30 -5.67 -17.91
CA VAL A 69 -9.45 -6.21 -16.56
C VAL A 69 -10.41 -5.32 -15.77
N ASP A 70 -11.60 -5.84 -15.47
CA ASP A 70 -12.55 -5.17 -14.58
C ASP A 70 -12.40 -5.71 -13.15
N PRO A 71 -11.85 -4.93 -12.21
CA PRO A 71 -11.68 -5.37 -10.84
C PRO A 71 -13.01 -5.54 -10.07
N TYR A 72 -14.12 -5.03 -10.61
CA TYR A 72 -15.46 -5.18 -10.02
C TYR A 72 -16.22 -6.42 -10.52
N ALA A 73 -15.74 -7.06 -11.59
CA ALA A 73 -16.33 -8.30 -12.11
C ALA A 73 -16.06 -9.53 -11.21
N TYR A 74 -15.17 -9.40 -10.21
CA TYR A 74 -14.75 -10.50 -9.34
C TYR A 74 -15.33 -10.36 -7.92
N HIS A 75 -15.95 -11.43 -7.41
CA HIS A 75 -16.76 -11.41 -6.19
C HIS A 75 -15.96 -11.44 -4.87
N THR A 76 -14.69 -11.83 -4.90
CA THR A 76 -13.83 -11.93 -3.70
C THR A 76 -13.03 -10.64 -3.48
N THR A 77 -13.10 -10.09 -2.27
CA THR A 77 -12.37 -8.88 -1.85
C THR A 77 -10.88 -8.99 -2.09
N ASP A 78 -10.32 -10.17 -1.88
CA ASP A 78 -8.88 -10.43 -1.96
C ASP A 78 -8.40 -10.33 -3.41
N THR A 79 -9.15 -10.93 -4.33
CA THR A 79 -8.85 -10.86 -5.77
C THR A 79 -8.89 -9.43 -6.26
N ARG A 80 -9.92 -8.66 -5.89
CA ARG A 80 -10.04 -7.25 -6.25
C ARG A 80 -8.86 -6.42 -5.75
N PHE A 81 -8.39 -6.65 -4.53
CA PHE A 81 -7.23 -5.95 -3.98
C PHE A 81 -5.98 -6.17 -4.84
N TYR A 82 -5.65 -7.42 -5.16
CA TYR A 82 -4.44 -7.76 -5.90
C TYR A 82 -4.50 -7.42 -7.40
N LEU A 83 -5.68 -7.15 -7.97
CA LEU A 83 -5.81 -6.61 -9.33
C LEU A 83 -5.42 -5.13 -9.44
N ILE A 84 -5.57 -4.35 -8.37
CA ILE A 84 -5.35 -2.89 -8.42
C ILE A 84 -4.13 -2.47 -7.60
N ALA A 85 -4.08 -2.88 -6.33
CA ALA A 85 -3.12 -2.33 -5.37
C ALA A 85 -1.65 -2.57 -5.74
N PRO A 86 -1.24 -3.76 -6.21
CA PRO A 86 0.14 -3.99 -6.66
C PRO A 86 0.54 -3.11 -7.84
N VAL A 87 -0.35 -2.90 -8.81
CA VAL A 87 -0.08 -2.03 -9.97
C VAL A 87 0.01 -0.57 -9.56
N ALA A 88 -0.88 -0.12 -8.66
CA ALA A 88 -0.82 1.21 -8.09
C ALA A 88 0.49 1.45 -7.32
N TRP A 89 0.95 0.46 -6.55
CA TRP A 89 2.22 0.53 -5.86
C TRP A 89 3.41 0.55 -6.83
N TYR A 90 3.38 -0.30 -7.86
CA TYR A 90 4.39 -0.33 -8.92
C TYR A 90 4.50 1.03 -9.64
N LYS A 91 3.37 1.66 -9.96
CA LYS A 91 3.36 3.02 -10.51
C LYS A 91 4.00 4.03 -9.55
N LYS A 92 3.64 4.01 -8.27
CA LYS A 92 4.26 4.92 -7.27
C LYS A 92 5.78 4.74 -7.19
N ILE A 93 6.27 3.51 -7.28
CA ILE A 93 7.70 3.21 -7.34
C ILE A 93 8.32 3.82 -8.60
N LYS A 94 7.70 3.64 -9.77
CA LYS A 94 8.18 4.20 -11.05
C LYS A 94 8.22 5.72 -11.03
N ASP A 95 7.16 6.36 -10.56
CA ASP A 95 7.05 7.81 -10.42
C ASP A 95 8.07 8.35 -9.39
N ASN A 96 8.48 7.53 -8.43
CA ASN A 96 9.52 7.82 -7.44
C ASN A 96 10.92 7.34 -7.89
N ASN A 97 11.25 7.44 -9.18
CA ASN A 97 12.56 7.07 -9.74
C ASN A 97 13.00 5.62 -9.44
N ASN A 98 12.07 4.67 -9.44
CA ASN A 98 12.30 3.26 -9.07
C ASN A 98 12.71 3.04 -7.60
N LEU A 99 12.44 4.01 -6.71
CA LEU A 99 12.65 3.87 -5.27
C LEU A 99 11.32 3.55 -4.57
N ASP A 100 11.32 2.57 -3.65
CA ASP A 100 10.14 2.26 -2.84
C ASP A 100 9.70 3.51 -2.05
N PRO A 101 8.46 4.02 -2.22
CA PRO A 101 8.00 5.22 -1.52
C PRO A 101 8.11 5.12 0.00
N THR A 102 8.08 3.91 0.56
CA THR A 102 8.27 3.67 1.99
C THR A 102 9.66 4.09 2.44
N ILE A 103 10.70 3.90 1.61
CA ILE A 103 12.06 4.33 1.92
C ILE A 103 12.10 5.86 2.03
N SER A 104 11.56 6.57 1.04
CA SER A 104 11.50 8.04 1.05
C SER A 104 10.71 8.57 2.26
N PHE A 105 9.59 7.93 2.58
CA PHE A 105 8.80 8.26 3.76
C PHE A 105 9.60 8.08 5.06
N LEU A 106 10.23 6.92 5.25
CA LEU A 106 11.01 6.63 6.46
C LEU A 106 12.24 7.52 6.59
N GLN A 107 12.94 7.83 5.50
CA GLN A 107 14.04 8.80 5.49
C GLN A 107 13.57 10.19 5.94
N SER A 108 12.40 10.62 5.47
CA SER A 108 11.84 11.93 5.84
C SER A 108 11.39 12.01 7.30
N LYS A 109 10.97 10.89 7.90
CA LYS A 109 10.48 10.83 9.29
C LYS A 109 11.58 10.54 10.31
N LEU A 110 12.49 9.61 9.99
CA LEU A 110 13.54 9.17 10.90
C LEU A 110 14.83 9.98 10.79
N HIS A 111 14.99 10.76 9.70
CA HIS A 111 16.19 11.57 9.46
C HIS A 111 17.48 10.74 9.64
N GLY A 112 18.43 11.21 10.46
CA GLY A 112 19.69 10.53 10.73
C GLY A 112 19.56 9.15 11.38
N HIS A 113 18.40 8.82 11.96
CA HIS A 113 18.15 7.49 12.53
C HIS A 113 17.80 6.44 11.48
N TYR A 114 17.53 6.83 10.24
CA TYR A 114 17.22 5.90 9.14
C TYR A 114 18.35 4.89 8.90
N GLU A 115 19.61 5.32 9.00
CA GLU A 115 20.77 4.43 8.81
C GLU A 115 20.77 3.24 9.79
N ASN A 116 20.16 3.38 10.97
CA ASN A 116 20.05 2.29 11.94
C ASN A 116 19.14 1.16 11.48
N ILE A 117 18.19 1.43 10.59
CA ILE A 117 17.23 0.43 10.07
C ILE A 117 17.52 0.05 8.61
N ARG A 118 18.48 0.70 7.96
CA ARG A 118 18.81 0.52 6.54
C ARG A 118 19.14 -0.94 6.17
N PHE A 119 19.69 -1.69 7.10
CA PHE A 119 19.98 -3.12 6.90
C PHE A 119 18.72 -3.97 6.61
N LEU A 120 17.52 -3.47 6.95
CA LEU A 120 16.25 -4.14 6.68
C LEU A 120 15.75 -3.92 5.24
N GLU A 121 16.27 -2.93 4.51
CA GLU A 121 15.78 -2.56 3.18
C GLU A 121 15.65 -3.74 2.21
N PRO A 122 16.66 -4.62 2.06
CA PRO A 122 16.60 -5.70 1.09
C PRO A 122 15.54 -6.77 1.40
N SER A 123 15.12 -6.84 2.67
CA SER A 123 14.17 -7.84 3.16
C SER A 123 12.73 -7.32 3.18
N VAL A 124 12.54 -6.03 3.49
CA VAL A 124 11.23 -5.44 3.74
C VAL A 124 10.69 -4.66 2.54
N PHE A 125 11.55 -4.04 1.73
CA PHE A 125 11.12 -3.12 0.67
C PHE A 125 11.34 -3.69 -0.74
N ASN A 126 10.67 -3.08 -1.72
CA ASN A 126 10.79 -3.47 -3.11
C ASN A 126 12.07 -2.90 -3.74
N MET A 127 13.13 -3.70 -3.71
CA MET A 127 14.40 -3.34 -4.35
C MET A 127 14.30 -3.30 -5.89
N PRO A 128 15.09 -2.46 -6.58
CA PRO A 128 15.02 -2.29 -8.04
C PRO A 128 15.06 -3.61 -8.84
N ALA A 129 15.85 -4.58 -8.40
CA ALA A 129 15.92 -5.89 -9.06
C ALA A 129 14.57 -6.62 -9.08
N ARG A 130 13.82 -6.62 -7.96
CA ARG A 130 12.49 -7.26 -7.87
C ARG A 130 11.44 -6.54 -8.68
N GLN A 131 11.60 -5.23 -8.89
CA GLN A 131 10.67 -4.43 -9.68
C GLN A 131 10.68 -4.84 -11.16
N GLN A 132 11.81 -5.32 -11.68
CA GLN A 132 11.90 -5.79 -13.07
C GLN A 132 11.06 -7.06 -13.30
N GLU A 133 10.87 -7.87 -12.27
CA GLU A 133 10.08 -9.10 -12.33
C GLU A 133 8.57 -8.85 -12.14
N PHE A 134 8.18 -7.63 -11.79
CA PHE A 134 6.80 -7.30 -11.42
C PHE A 134 5.79 -7.65 -12.52
N LEU A 135 6.02 -7.21 -13.76
CA LEU A 135 5.07 -7.41 -14.85
C LEU A 135 4.92 -8.89 -15.21
N SER A 136 6.02 -9.65 -15.13
CA SER A 136 6.00 -11.11 -15.31
C SER A 136 5.22 -11.81 -14.20
N TRP A 137 5.35 -11.37 -12.94
CA TRP A 137 4.53 -11.86 -11.84
C TRP A 137 3.06 -11.48 -12.03
N TYR A 138 2.78 -10.24 -12.39
CA TYR A 138 1.43 -9.72 -12.56
C TYR A 138 0.69 -10.40 -13.72
N ALA A 139 1.39 -10.68 -14.83
CA ALA A 139 0.86 -11.49 -15.92
C ALA A 139 0.43 -12.89 -15.46
N ARG A 140 1.25 -13.57 -14.63
CA ARG A 140 0.87 -14.87 -14.04
C ARG A 140 -0.34 -14.76 -13.13
N TYR A 141 -0.41 -13.71 -12.31
CA TYR A 141 -1.55 -13.47 -11.42
C TYR A 141 -2.83 -13.24 -12.22
N LEU A 142 -2.78 -12.40 -13.25
CA LEU A 142 -3.91 -12.16 -14.14
C LEU A 142 -4.35 -13.42 -14.88
N GLN A 143 -3.41 -14.26 -15.32
CA GLN A 143 -3.75 -15.55 -15.92
C GLN A 143 -4.49 -16.46 -14.93
N GLN A 144 -4.10 -16.48 -13.66
CA GLN A 144 -4.77 -17.27 -12.62
C GLN A 144 -6.18 -16.77 -12.31
N VAL A 145 -6.37 -15.45 -12.27
CA VAL A 145 -7.67 -14.83 -11.95
C VAL A 145 -8.63 -14.90 -13.12
N THR A 146 -8.14 -14.67 -14.34
CA THR A 146 -8.97 -14.53 -15.54
C THR A 146 -9.13 -15.84 -16.31
N ASN A 147 -8.35 -16.88 -15.96
CA ASN A 147 -8.21 -18.13 -16.72
C ASN A 147 -7.85 -17.91 -18.19
N THR A 148 -7.28 -16.75 -18.54
CA THR A 148 -6.90 -16.40 -19.91
C THR A 148 -5.39 -16.40 -20.04
N PRO A 149 -4.79 -17.12 -21.02
CA PRO A 149 -3.36 -17.05 -21.27
C PRO A 149 -2.91 -15.60 -21.55
N VAL A 150 -1.90 -15.12 -20.82
CA VAL A 150 -1.42 -13.75 -20.94
C VAL A 150 -0.14 -13.73 -21.78
N HIS A 151 -0.19 -13.09 -22.95
CA HIS A 151 0.94 -12.91 -23.87
C HIS A 151 1.41 -11.47 -23.94
N SER A 152 0.49 -10.52 -23.76
CA SER A 152 0.81 -9.10 -23.61
C SER A 152 -0.04 -8.44 -22.53
N LEU A 153 0.55 -7.44 -21.88
CA LEU A 153 -0.14 -6.53 -20.98
C LEU A 153 0.08 -5.10 -21.44
N ARG A 154 -0.98 -4.31 -21.33
CA ARG A 154 -0.96 -2.86 -21.50
C ARG A 154 -1.59 -2.22 -20.28
N ILE A 155 -0.86 -1.35 -19.61
CA ILE A 155 -1.36 -0.59 -18.47
C ILE A 155 -1.44 0.87 -18.89
N ASP A 156 -2.66 1.41 -18.92
CA ASP A 156 -2.93 2.81 -19.19
C ASP A 156 -3.28 3.53 -17.88
N VAL A 157 -2.86 4.79 -17.78
CA VAL A 157 -3.34 5.71 -16.75
C VAL A 157 -4.46 6.54 -17.36
N VAL A 158 -5.63 6.42 -16.76
CA VAL A 158 -6.82 7.21 -17.11
C VAL A 158 -6.94 8.32 -16.07
N LYS A 159 -6.73 9.56 -16.51
CA LYS A 159 -7.00 10.74 -15.69
C LYS A 159 -8.46 11.11 -15.85
N ALA A 160 -9.17 11.22 -14.74
CA ALA A 160 -10.60 11.52 -14.75
C ALA A 160 -10.98 12.46 -13.60
N HIS A 161 -12.04 13.23 -13.77
CA HIS A 161 -12.62 14.06 -12.72
C HIS A 161 -14.12 13.81 -12.61
N TYR A 162 -14.68 14.07 -11.43
CA TYR A 162 -16.12 14.09 -11.27
C TYR A 162 -16.66 15.47 -11.66
N THR A 163 -17.64 15.48 -12.55
CA THR A 163 -18.61 16.56 -12.67
C THR A 163 -19.69 16.38 -11.59
N SER A 164 -20.73 17.20 -11.60
CA SER A 164 -21.81 17.10 -10.61
C SER A 164 -22.48 15.72 -10.54
N HIS A 165 -22.42 14.92 -11.62
CA HIS A 165 -23.08 13.61 -11.69
C HIS A 165 -22.25 12.53 -12.39
N ASP A 166 -21.29 12.89 -13.25
CA ASP A 166 -20.58 11.95 -14.10
C ASP A 166 -19.07 11.97 -13.87
N LEU A 167 -18.43 10.81 -13.97
CA LEU A 167 -16.98 10.69 -14.07
C LEU A 167 -16.56 10.93 -15.54
N VAL A 168 -15.82 12.01 -15.78
CA VAL A 168 -15.35 12.41 -17.10
C VAL A 168 -13.88 12.08 -17.24
N THR A 169 -13.52 11.39 -18.33
CA THR A 169 -12.12 11.09 -18.67
C THR A 169 -11.47 12.31 -19.33
N ASP A 170 -10.39 12.81 -18.74
CA ASP A 170 -9.61 13.93 -19.24
C ASP A 170 -8.58 13.47 -20.28
N SER A 171 -7.84 12.41 -19.96
CA SER A 171 -6.79 11.88 -20.82
C SER A 171 -6.48 10.43 -20.47
N VAL A 172 -5.91 9.73 -21.46
CA VAL A 172 -5.41 8.37 -21.31
C VAL A 172 -4.01 8.33 -21.88
N TYR A 173 -3.05 7.84 -21.11
CA TYR A 173 -1.70 7.62 -21.60
C TYR A 173 -1.20 6.22 -21.21
N LEU A 174 -0.37 5.66 -22.09
CA LEU A 174 0.30 4.41 -21.84
C LEU A 174 1.31 4.62 -20.71
N PHE A 175 1.15 3.86 -19.63
CA PHE A 175 2.11 3.83 -18.54
C PHE A 175 3.16 2.76 -18.76
N GLU A 176 2.74 1.53 -19.06
CA GLU A 176 3.65 0.41 -19.19
C GLU A 176 3.11 -0.65 -20.17
N LYS A 177 4.02 -1.29 -20.90
CA LYS A 177 3.70 -2.42 -21.77
C LYS A 177 4.61 -3.60 -21.42
N TRP A 178 4.05 -4.79 -21.43
CA TRP A 178 4.79 -6.03 -21.26
C TRP A 178 4.41 -7.01 -22.36
N GLU A 179 5.40 -7.72 -22.87
CA GLU A 179 5.21 -8.83 -23.79
C GLU A 179 5.97 -10.02 -23.23
N LYS A 180 5.40 -11.21 -23.38
CA LYS A 180 6.01 -12.44 -22.92
C LYS A 180 7.36 -12.62 -23.64
N PRO A 181 8.47 -12.75 -22.88
CA PRO A 181 9.80 -12.95 -23.47
C PRO A 181 9.93 -14.29 -24.19
#